data_AF-A0A926CTT7-F1
#
_entry.id   AF-A0A926CTT7-F1
#
_cell.length_a   1.000
_cell.length_b   1.000
_cell.length_c   1.000
_cell.angle_alpha   90.00
_cell.angle_beta   90.00
_cell.angle_gamma   90.00
#
_symmetry.space_group_name_H-M   'P 1'
#
loop_
_entity.id
_entity.type
_entity.pdbx_description
1 polymer ?
#
loop_
_entity_poly.entity_id
_entity_poly.type
_entity_poly.pdbx_seq_one_letter_code
_entity_poly.pdbx_strand_id
1 'polypeptide(L)'
;LQQIAQAKDFPLLVAAEMTTTWRGELTDLLCYGFDPNQGALSELARDVMQRQQANTREVYDHLLRQGLVFPPEAEAELTEILAAPSARQPPDLVAMVKKYSEAVTGKMLLEAGLSFVSSDPAAVVEAVHQGGGVCLIAHPGRTDGYNTFDVELLDQFRQAIPIDGFEVYHPDHTPEQIAMYRDYAQKHDLLTSSGSDSHGSDGQLPIKYPAELSRKLLERLGIEVG
;
A
#
# COMPACT_ATOMS: atom_id res chain seq x y z
N LEU A 1 -10.69 -1.85 -14.15
CA LEU A 1 -11.19 -2.98 -13.33
C LEU A 1 -12.71 -2.94 -13.14
N GLN A 2 -13.30 -1.81 -12.71
CA GLN A 2 -14.75 -1.67 -12.51
C GLN A 2 -15.60 -2.10 -13.72
N GLN A 3 -15.25 -1.66 -14.93
CA GLN A 3 -15.94 -2.06 -16.16
C GLN A 3 -15.86 -3.58 -16.43
N ILE A 4 -14.73 -4.22 -16.08
CA ILE A 4 -14.53 -5.67 -16.26
C ILE A 4 -15.39 -6.44 -15.26
N ALA A 5 -15.43 -6.00 -14.00
CA ALA A 5 -16.25 -6.63 -12.97
C ALA A 5 -17.75 -6.53 -13.31
N GLN A 6 -18.20 -5.35 -13.76
CA GLN A 6 -19.57 -5.15 -14.23
C GLN A 6 -19.90 -6.05 -15.43
N ALA A 7 -19.01 -6.15 -16.43
CA ALA A 7 -19.22 -7.01 -17.59
C ALA A 7 -19.26 -8.52 -17.24
N LYS A 8 -18.70 -8.91 -16.09
CA LYS A 8 -18.65 -10.29 -15.60
C LYS A 8 -19.68 -10.59 -14.50
N ASP A 9 -20.55 -9.63 -14.17
CA ASP A 9 -21.48 -9.73 -13.04
C ASP A 9 -20.79 -10.15 -11.74
N PHE A 10 -19.62 -9.55 -11.50
CA PHE A 10 -18.77 -9.87 -10.35
C PHE A 10 -18.79 -8.71 -9.36
N PRO A 11 -19.15 -8.94 -8.08
CA PRO A 11 -19.07 -7.92 -7.04
C PRO A 11 -17.64 -7.38 -6.91
N LEU A 12 -17.49 -6.06 -6.97
CA LEU A 12 -16.19 -5.40 -6.82
C LEU A 12 -16.28 -4.38 -5.69
N LEU A 13 -15.43 -4.56 -4.68
CA LEU A 13 -15.15 -3.53 -3.70
C LEU A 13 -13.94 -2.72 -4.17
N VAL A 14 -14.12 -1.41 -4.33
CA VAL A 14 -13.00 -0.50 -4.62
C VAL A 14 -12.20 -0.29 -3.35
N ALA A 15 -10.89 -0.43 -3.46
CA ALA A 15 -9.95 -0.24 -2.37
C ALA A 15 -8.67 0.46 -2.87
N ALA A 16 -7.94 1.08 -1.95
CA ALA A 16 -6.58 1.56 -2.15
C ALA A 16 -5.73 1.13 -0.96
N GLU A 17 -4.48 0.79 -1.22
CA GLU A 17 -3.46 0.65 -0.19
C GLU A 17 -2.63 1.94 -0.17
N MET A 18 -2.55 2.57 0.99
CA MET A 18 -1.80 3.80 1.19
C MET A 18 -0.58 3.52 2.05
N THR A 19 0.61 3.79 1.51
CA THR A 19 1.85 3.68 2.28
C THR A 19 1.97 4.79 3.30
N THR A 20 2.12 4.43 4.57
CA THR A 20 2.27 5.38 5.67
C THR A 20 3.48 5.06 6.53
N THR A 21 3.90 6.02 7.35
CA THR A 21 4.97 5.82 8.32
C THR A 21 4.45 6.13 9.72
N TRP A 22 4.56 5.17 10.62
CA TRP A 22 4.22 5.35 12.03
C TRP A 22 5.41 4.97 12.90
N ARG A 23 5.82 5.91 13.77
CA ARG A 23 7.00 5.78 14.63
C ARG A 23 8.32 5.44 13.91
N GLY A 24 8.43 5.89 12.66
CA GLY A 24 9.64 5.70 11.85
C GLY A 24 9.68 4.42 11.03
N GLU A 25 8.67 3.55 11.16
CA GLU A 25 8.55 2.30 10.41
C GLU A 25 7.32 2.35 9.48
N LEU A 26 7.33 1.56 8.40
CA LEU A 26 6.22 1.51 7.46
C LEU A 26 4.98 0.87 8.09
N THR A 27 3.80 1.36 7.70
CA THR A 27 2.51 0.81 8.10
C THR A 27 1.53 1.10 6.98
N ASP A 28 1.19 0.10 6.18
CA ASP A 28 0.27 0.32 5.08
C ASP A 28 -1.17 0.27 5.58
N LEU A 29 -2.02 1.09 4.96
CA LEU A 29 -3.43 1.21 5.30
C LEU A 29 -4.29 0.84 4.11
N LEU A 30 -5.18 -0.14 4.30
CA LEU A 30 -6.22 -0.52 3.37
C LEU A 30 -7.43 0.39 3.54
N CYS A 31 -7.74 1.14 2.49
CA CYS A 31 -8.81 2.12 2.47
C CYS A 31 -9.96 1.57 1.61
N TYR A 32 -11.17 1.54 2.15
CA TYR A 32 -12.37 1.00 1.48
C TYR A 32 -13.52 2.00 1.53
N GLY A 33 -14.48 1.86 0.59
CA GLY A 33 -15.72 2.64 0.63
C GLY A 33 -15.57 4.12 0.26
N PHE A 34 -14.57 4.45 -0.55
CA PHE A 34 -14.35 5.81 -1.08
C PHE A 34 -14.68 5.88 -2.58
N ASP A 35 -14.90 7.10 -3.09
CA ASP A 35 -15.00 7.35 -4.52
C ASP A 35 -13.60 7.54 -5.12
N PRO A 36 -13.13 6.66 -6.02
CA PRO A 36 -11.78 6.78 -6.57
C PRO A 36 -11.55 8.05 -7.40
N ASN A 37 -12.61 8.71 -7.88
CA ASN A 37 -12.49 9.85 -8.77
C ASN A 37 -12.49 11.20 -8.03
N GLN A 38 -12.86 11.24 -6.74
CA GLN A 38 -13.05 12.48 -5.99
C GLN A 38 -12.97 12.28 -4.48
N GLY A 39 -12.82 13.37 -3.74
CA GLY A 39 -12.73 13.36 -2.28
C GLY A 39 -11.29 13.31 -1.76
N ALA A 40 -11.17 13.44 -0.44
CA ALA A 40 -9.90 13.68 0.23
C ALA A 40 -8.88 12.56 0.00
N LEU A 41 -9.31 11.28 0.00
CA LEU A 41 -8.37 10.16 -0.25
C LEU A 41 -7.81 10.20 -1.68
N SER A 42 -8.65 10.48 -2.68
CA SER A 42 -8.20 10.57 -4.07
C SER A 42 -7.29 11.78 -4.32
N GLU A 43 -7.49 12.87 -3.58
CA GLU A 43 -6.57 14.01 -3.58
C GLU A 43 -5.22 13.65 -2.93
N LEU A 44 -5.25 12.98 -1.78
CA LEU A 44 -4.06 12.51 -1.08
C LEU A 44 -3.26 11.51 -1.93
N ALA A 45 -3.92 10.54 -2.57
CA ALA A 45 -3.28 9.58 -3.46
C ALA A 45 -2.63 10.25 -4.68
N ARG A 46 -3.29 11.28 -5.26
CA ARG A 46 -2.70 12.08 -6.34
C ARG A 46 -1.47 12.86 -5.88
N ASP A 47 -1.51 13.44 -4.69
CA ASP A 47 -0.37 14.15 -4.10
C ASP A 47 0.81 13.19 -3.85
N VAL A 48 0.58 12.00 -3.28
CA VAL A 48 1.60 10.96 -3.11
C VAL A 48 2.23 10.58 -4.44
N MET A 49 1.40 10.35 -5.47
CA MET A 49 1.88 10.03 -6.82
C MET A 49 2.77 11.14 -7.38
N GLN A 50 2.35 12.41 -7.28
CA GLN A 50 3.12 13.56 -7.77
C GLN A 50 4.44 13.73 -7.03
N ARG A 51 4.44 13.59 -5.70
CA ARG A 51 5.67 13.65 -4.89
C ARG A 51 6.61 12.50 -5.23
N GLN A 52 6.10 11.29 -5.44
CA GLN A 52 6.92 10.15 -5.82
C GLN A 52 7.53 10.35 -7.21
N GLN A 53 6.76 10.86 -8.18
CA GLN A 53 7.27 11.21 -9.50
C GLN A 53 8.42 12.24 -9.41
N ALA A 54 8.22 13.30 -8.61
CA ALA A 54 9.24 14.30 -8.39
C ALA A 54 10.51 13.71 -7.74
N ASN A 55 10.37 12.83 -6.74
CA ASN A 55 11.50 12.15 -6.12
C ASN A 55 12.25 11.26 -7.12
N THR A 56 11.54 10.39 -7.84
CA THR A 56 12.10 9.49 -8.85
C THR A 56 12.88 10.28 -9.91
N ARG A 57 12.30 11.38 -10.41
CA ARG A 57 12.96 12.26 -11.38
C ARG A 57 14.21 12.91 -10.82
N GLU A 58 14.12 13.46 -9.61
CA GLU A 58 15.24 14.16 -8.96
C GLU A 58 16.42 13.22 -8.71
N VAL A 59 16.16 11.96 -8.33
CA VAL A 59 17.22 10.94 -8.18
C VAL A 59 17.92 10.69 -9.50
N TYR A 60 17.17 10.51 -10.60
CA TYR A 60 17.73 10.33 -11.93
C TYR A 60 18.58 11.53 -12.35
N ASP A 61 18.05 12.75 -12.20
CA ASP A 61 18.75 13.99 -12.54
C ASP A 61 19.99 14.21 -11.65
N HIS A 62 19.94 13.81 -10.38
CA HIS A 62 21.09 13.82 -9.48
C HIS A 62 22.22 12.93 -9.99
N LEU A 63 21.90 11.71 -10.41
CA LEU A 63 22.90 10.78 -10.95
C LEU A 63 23.57 11.33 -12.21
N LEU A 64 22.81 11.96 -13.11
CA LEU A 64 23.37 12.66 -14.28
C LEU A 64 24.34 13.77 -13.86
N ARG A 65 24.00 14.56 -12.83
CA ARG A 65 24.88 15.63 -12.30
C ARG A 65 26.16 15.09 -11.67
N GLN A 66 26.16 13.85 -11.17
CA GLN A 66 27.36 13.16 -10.68
C GLN A 66 28.23 12.57 -11.80
N GLY A 67 27.84 12.79 -13.07
CA GLY A 67 28.61 12.38 -14.24
C GLY A 67 28.26 10.98 -14.75
N LEU A 68 27.17 10.37 -14.28
CA LEU A 68 26.64 9.17 -14.93
C LEU A 68 26.09 9.55 -16.31
N VAL A 69 26.34 8.68 -17.28
CA VAL A 69 25.85 8.84 -18.64
C VAL A 69 24.89 7.70 -18.93
N PHE A 70 23.64 8.04 -19.21
CA PHE A 70 22.62 7.09 -19.66
C PHE A 70 22.44 7.19 -21.19
N PRO A 71 22.09 6.09 -21.87
CA PRO A 71 21.80 6.13 -23.29
C PRO A 71 20.48 6.88 -23.55
N PRO A 72 20.23 7.37 -24.79
CA PRO A 72 19.03 8.15 -25.12
C PRO A 72 17.71 7.45 -24.77
N GLU A 73 17.66 6.13 -24.83
CA GLU A 73 16.47 5.32 -24.53
C GLU A 73 16.08 5.36 -23.04
N ALA A 74 17.01 5.71 -22.14
CA ALA A 74 16.76 5.76 -20.71
C ALA A 74 15.71 6.82 -20.32
N GLU A 75 15.57 7.91 -21.09
CA GLU A 75 14.53 8.92 -20.81
C GLU A 75 13.12 8.39 -21.13
N ALA A 76 13.00 7.53 -22.13
CA ALA A 76 11.74 6.87 -22.45
C ALA A 76 11.37 5.85 -21.35
N GLU A 77 12.33 5.04 -20.90
CA GLU A 77 12.14 4.11 -19.76
C GLU A 77 11.79 4.87 -18.48
N LEU A 78 12.46 6.00 -18.19
CA LEU A 78 12.12 6.86 -17.05
C LEU A 78 10.67 7.39 -17.15
N THR A 79 10.22 7.77 -18.34
CA THR A 79 8.84 8.23 -18.54
C THR A 79 7.82 7.14 -18.22
N GLU A 80 8.11 5.89 -18.59
CA GLU A 80 7.27 4.74 -18.23
C GLU A 80 7.26 4.50 -16.71
N ILE A 81 8.43 4.61 -16.06
CA ILE A 81 8.56 4.48 -14.60
C ILE A 81 7.75 5.58 -13.89
N LEU A 82 7.85 6.83 -14.33
CA LEU A 82 7.10 7.94 -13.74
C LEU A 82 5.57 7.80 -13.93
N ALA A 83 5.13 7.08 -14.95
CA ALA A 83 3.71 6.78 -15.16
C ALA A 83 3.21 5.58 -14.35
N ALA A 84 4.11 4.74 -13.81
CA ALA A 84 3.77 3.58 -13.00
C ALA A 84 3.26 4.00 -11.60
N PRO A 85 2.50 3.13 -10.89
CA PRO A 85 2.08 3.38 -9.51
C PRO A 85 3.26 3.79 -8.62
N SER A 86 3.03 4.69 -7.66
CA SER A 86 4.08 5.25 -6.79
C SER A 86 4.98 4.18 -6.15
N ALA A 87 4.40 3.09 -5.63
CA ALA A 87 5.13 1.99 -5.02
C ALA A 87 6.09 1.25 -5.98
N ARG A 88 5.86 1.31 -7.29
CA ARG A 88 6.74 0.70 -8.30
C ARG A 88 7.89 1.59 -8.75
N GLN A 89 7.78 2.91 -8.59
CA GLN A 89 8.76 3.81 -9.19
C GLN A 89 10.16 3.66 -8.58
N PRO A 90 10.34 3.60 -7.25
CA PRO A 90 11.67 3.38 -6.68
C PRO A 90 12.35 2.08 -7.14
N PRO A 91 11.73 0.88 -7.02
CA PRO A 91 12.40 -0.35 -7.45
C PRO A 91 12.62 -0.40 -8.96
N ASP A 92 11.70 0.12 -9.78
CA ASP A 92 11.86 0.15 -11.24
C ASP A 92 13.00 1.12 -11.64
N LEU A 93 13.15 2.26 -10.95
CA LEU A 93 14.29 3.16 -11.15
C LEU A 93 15.61 2.48 -10.76
N VAL A 94 15.64 1.77 -9.64
CA VAL A 94 16.85 1.01 -9.23
C VAL A 94 17.21 -0.02 -10.30
N ALA A 95 16.23 -0.75 -10.83
CA ALA A 95 16.44 -1.74 -11.88
C ALA A 95 16.98 -1.10 -13.17
N MET A 96 16.37 0.00 -13.61
CA MET A 96 16.81 0.75 -14.79
C MET A 96 18.24 1.27 -14.64
N VAL A 97 18.56 1.91 -13.50
CA VAL A 97 19.90 2.46 -13.27
C VAL A 97 20.96 1.35 -13.24
N LYS A 98 20.68 0.22 -12.57
CA LYS A 98 21.60 -0.93 -12.53
C LYS A 98 21.79 -1.58 -13.90
N LYS A 99 20.77 -1.59 -14.75
CA LYS A 99 20.85 -2.06 -16.14
C LYS A 99 21.85 -1.24 -16.97
N TYR A 100 21.95 0.07 -16.73
CA TYR A 100 22.84 0.95 -17.49
C TYR A 100 24.18 1.25 -16.81
N SER A 101 24.27 1.07 -15.50
CA SER A 101 25.49 1.30 -14.74
C SER A 101 25.56 0.39 -13.52
N GLU A 102 26.26 -0.73 -13.64
CA GLU A 102 26.50 -1.67 -12.53
C GLU A 102 27.32 -1.04 -11.38
N ALA A 103 28.00 0.07 -11.63
CA ALA A 103 28.76 0.81 -10.62
C ALA A 103 27.85 1.52 -9.60
N VAL A 104 26.57 1.73 -9.92
CA VAL A 104 25.64 2.38 -8.99
C VAL A 104 25.23 1.43 -7.89
N THR A 105 25.56 1.83 -6.66
CA THR A 105 25.19 1.08 -5.46
C THR A 105 23.89 1.61 -4.86
N GLY A 106 23.25 0.80 -4.01
CA GLY A 106 22.09 1.27 -3.23
C GLY A 106 22.41 2.49 -2.37
N LYS A 107 23.64 2.57 -1.83
CA LYS A 107 24.09 3.74 -1.07
C LYS A 107 24.09 5.02 -1.91
N MET A 108 24.57 4.95 -3.16
CA MET A 108 24.56 6.11 -4.06
C MET A 108 23.14 6.57 -4.40
N LEU A 109 22.20 5.63 -4.56
CA LEU A 109 20.79 5.95 -4.78
C LEU A 109 20.17 6.63 -3.55
N LEU A 110 20.46 6.15 -2.35
CA LEU A 110 20.02 6.78 -1.10
C LEU A 110 20.64 8.17 -0.92
N GLU A 111 21.93 8.35 -1.24
CA GLU A 111 22.62 9.65 -1.22
C GLU A 111 22.05 10.62 -2.27
N ALA A 112 21.56 10.11 -3.40
CA ALA A 112 20.82 10.87 -4.40
C ALA A 112 19.37 11.19 -3.98
N GLY A 113 18.94 10.72 -2.80
CA GLY A 113 17.63 11.02 -2.21
C GLY A 113 16.53 10.01 -2.56
N LEU A 114 16.86 8.81 -3.04
CA LEU A 114 15.87 7.79 -3.34
C LEU A 114 15.09 7.42 -2.08
N SER A 115 13.78 7.53 -2.13
CA SER A 115 12.90 7.20 -1.02
C SER A 115 11.53 6.71 -1.51
N PHE A 116 10.85 5.98 -0.63
CA PHE A 116 9.41 5.77 -0.76
C PHE A 116 8.69 6.95 -0.11
N VAL A 117 7.83 7.58 -0.88
CA VAL A 117 6.95 8.64 -0.39
C VAL A 117 5.84 8.01 0.41
N SER A 118 5.82 8.28 1.70
CA SER A 118 4.75 7.88 2.61
C SER A 118 3.86 9.07 3.02
N SER A 119 2.74 8.75 3.65
CA SER A 119 1.82 9.71 4.28
C SER A 119 1.79 9.53 5.81
N ASP A 120 1.22 10.52 6.51
CA ASP A 120 0.84 10.36 7.91
C ASP A 120 -0.41 9.45 7.98
N PRO A 121 -0.39 8.34 8.74
CA PRO A 121 -1.55 7.47 8.88
C PRO A 121 -2.80 8.20 9.43
N ALA A 122 -2.64 9.20 10.30
CA ALA A 122 -3.78 9.97 10.80
C ALA A 122 -4.49 10.74 9.66
N ALA A 123 -3.71 11.34 8.76
CA ALA A 123 -4.23 12.07 7.60
C ALA A 123 -4.92 11.14 6.60
N VAL A 124 -4.40 9.92 6.41
CA VAL A 124 -5.05 8.90 5.57
C VAL A 124 -6.39 8.48 6.16
N VAL A 125 -6.43 8.13 7.45
CA VAL A 125 -7.67 7.71 8.13
C VAL A 125 -8.71 8.83 8.08
N GLU A 126 -8.31 10.07 8.37
CA GLU A 126 -9.20 11.23 8.27
C GLU A 126 -9.77 11.39 6.86
N ALA A 127 -8.92 11.32 5.82
CA ALA A 127 -9.35 11.45 4.44
C ALA A 127 -10.35 10.37 4.00
N VAL A 128 -10.16 9.13 4.48
CA VAL A 128 -11.09 8.01 4.24
C VAL A 128 -12.42 8.26 4.94
N HIS A 129 -12.39 8.63 6.22
CA HIS A 129 -13.58 8.85 7.04
C HIS A 129 -14.42 10.02 6.55
N GLN A 130 -13.80 11.09 6.03
CA GLN A 130 -14.52 12.20 5.39
C GLN A 130 -15.38 11.73 4.20
N GLY A 131 -14.95 10.68 3.50
CA GLY A 131 -15.70 10.05 2.42
C GLY A 131 -16.74 9.01 2.87
N GLY A 132 -16.86 8.75 4.19
CA GLY A 132 -17.72 7.69 4.74
C GLY A 132 -17.14 6.29 4.60
N GLY A 133 -15.88 6.17 4.18
CA GLY A 133 -15.16 4.91 4.05
C GLY A 133 -14.66 4.36 5.39
N VAL A 134 -13.95 3.24 5.32
CA VAL A 134 -13.28 2.60 6.46
C VAL A 134 -11.82 2.32 6.13
N CYS A 135 -10.97 2.36 7.15
CA CYS A 135 -9.53 2.21 7.03
C CYS A 135 -9.05 1.09 7.96
N LEU A 136 -8.25 0.16 7.42
CA LEU A 136 -7.73 -1.01 8.12
C LEU A 136 -6.20 -1.05 8.01
N ILE A 137 -5.49 -1.55 9.03
CA ILE A 137 -4.06 -1.84 8.92
C ILE A 137 -3.85 -3.02 7.96
N ALA A 138 -3.02 -2.86 6.93
CA ALA A 138 -2.62 -3.92 6.01
C ALA A 138 -1.58 -4.82 6.65
N HIS A 139 -1.62 -6.14 6.36
CA HIS A 139 -0.59 -7.13 6.69
C HIS A 139 0.15 -6.89 8.04
N PRO A 140 -0.56 -6.73 9.18
CA PRO A 140 0.04 -6.35 10.46
C PRO A 140 1.11 -7.31 10.99
N GLY A 141 1.19 -8.54 10.47
CA GLY A 141 2.20 -9.53 10.84
C GLY A 141 3.49 -9.49 10.01
N ARG A 142 3.58 -8.58 9.02
CA ARG A 142 4.72 -8.42 8.12
C ARG A 142 5.97 -7.91 8.86
N THR A 143 7.18 -8.31 8.43
CA THR A 143 8.45 -8.12 9.19
C THR A 143 9.59 -7.45 8.42
N ASP A 144 9.44 -7.20 7.12
CA ASP A 144 10.46 -6.67 6.20
C ASP A 144 10.50 -5.12 6.16
N GLY A 145 10.70 -4.49 7.32
CA GLY A 145 10.75 -3.02 7.44
C GLY A 145 9.39 -2.37 7.67
N TYR A 146 8.41 -3.16 8.09
CA TYR A 146 7.10 -2.73 8.54
C TYR A 146 6.99 -2.89 10.05
N ASN A 147 6.10 -2.09 10.66
CA ASN A 147 5.66 -2.36 12.01
C ASN A 147 5.00 -3.75 12.07
N THR A 148 5.57 -4.65 12.86
CA THR A 148 4.94 -5.93 13.19
C THR A 148 4.10 -5.75 14.44
N PHE A 149 2.79 -5.85 14.30
CA PHE A 149 1.83 -5.53 15.34
C PHE A 149 1.56 -6.73 16.25
N ASP A 150 1.89 -6.57 17.53
CA ASP A 150 1.34 -7.36 18.63
C ASP A 150 0.16 -6.63 19.29
N VAL A 151 -0.40 -7.21 20.36
CA VAL A 151 -1.53 -6.62 21.11
C VAL A 151 -1.21 -5.22 21.63
N GLU A 152 -0.01 -5.00 22.14
CA GLU A 152 0.38 -3.72 22.73
C GLU A 152 0.50 -2.65 21.64
N LEU A 153 1.13 -2.98 20.52
CA LEU A 153 1.28 -2.04 19.41
C LEU A 153 -0.07 -1.70 18.77
N LEU A 154 -0.99 -2.67 18.66
CA LEU A 154 -2.36 -2.43 18.22
C LEU A 154 -3.09 -1.46 19.15
N ASP A 155 -2.98 -1.65 20.47
CA ASP A 155 -3.58 -0.74 21.45
C ASP A 155 -3.02 0.69 21.30
N GLN A 156 -1.70 0.81 21.14
CA GLN A 156 -1.04 2.11 20.98
C GLN A 156 -1.44 2.81 19.67
N PHE A 157 -1.51 2.08 18.56
CA PHE A 157 -1.92 2.63 17.27
C PHE A 157 -3.37 3.10 17.32
N ARG A 158 -4.27 2.30 17.87
CA ARG A 158 -5.70 2.63 18.01
C ARG A 158 -5.98 3.79 18.95
N GLN A 159 -5.17 3.94 20.01
CA GLN A 159 -5.27 5.10 20.89
C GLN A 159 -4.84 6.40 20.18
N ALA A 160 -3.90 6.30 19.24
CA ALA A 160 -3.40 7.44 18.49
C ALA A 160 -4.28 7.80 17.27
N ILE A 161 -4.82 6.78 16.58
CA ILE A 161 -5.46 6.91 15.27
C ILE A 161 -6.74 6.06 15.26
N PRO A 162 -7.89 6.61 14.84
CA PRO A 162 -9.18 5.91 14.90
C PRO A 162 -9.35 4.89 13.76
N ILE A 163 -8.52 3.87 13.71
CA ILE A 163 -8.60 2.81 12.70
C ILE A 163 -9.84 1.91 12.92
N ASP A 164 -10.45 1.42 11.83
CA ASP A 164 -11.67 0.60 11.87
C ASP A 164 -11.38 -0.89 12.03
N GLY A 165 -10.15 -1.32 11.71
CA GLY A 165 -9.76 -2.72 11.81
C GLY A 165 -8.39 -3.02 11.23
N PHE A 166 -8.17 -4.27 10.86
CA PHE A 166 -6.92 -4.73 10.25
C PHE A 166 -7.10 -6.05 9.48
N GLU A 167 -6.13 -6.35 8.63
CA GLU A 167 -6.07 -7.60 7.90
C GLU A 167 -5.69 -8.75 8.84
N VAL A 168 -6.51 -9.79 8.88
CA VAL A 168 -6.30 -10.96 9.74
C VAL A 168 -5.68 -12.10 8.95
N TYR A 169 -6.17 -12.32 7.73
CA TYR A 169 -5.78 -13.45 6.90
C TYR A 169 -4.93 -12.94 5.74
N HIS A 170 -3.63 -13.19 5.84
CA HIS A 170 -2.62 -12.77 4.88
C HIS A 170 -1.57 -13.90 4.73
N PRO A 171 -0.94 -14.08 3.56
CA PRO A 171 0.07 -15.13 3.35
C PRO A 171 1.22 -15.10 4.36
N ASP A 172 1.64 -13.93 4.80
CA ASP A 172 2.77 -13.76 5.74
C ASP A 172 2.37 -13.96 7.21
N HIS A 173 1.09 -14.16 7.52
CA HIS A 173 0.65 -14.36 8.89
C HIS A 173 0.78 -15.84 9.29
N THR A 174 1.51 -16.08 10.38
CA THR A 174 1.56 -17.38 11.05
C THR A 174 0.20 -17.75 11.65
N PRO A 175 -0.10 -19.05 11.87
CA PRO A 175 -1.32 -19.47 12.55
C PRO A 175 -1.52 -18.81 13.93
N GLU A 176 -0.43 -18.58 14.65
CA GLU A 176 -0.42 -17.91 15.96
C GLU A 176 -0.80 -16.43 15.83
N GLN A 177 -0.24 -15.72 14.83
CA GLN A 177 -0.63 -14.34 14.53
C GLN A 177 -2.11 -14.27 14.13
N ILE A 178 -2.59 -15.15 13.24
CA ILE A 178 -4.00 -15.20 12.83
C ILE A 178 -4.90 -15.41 14.06
N ALA A 179 -4.57 -16.34 14.96
CA ALA A 179 -5.33 -16.57 16.18
C ALA A 179 -5.37 -15.32 17.07
N MET A 180 -4.22 -14.69 17.31
CA MET A 180 -4.11 -13.47 18.11
C MET A 180 -4.93 -12.32 17.51
N TYR A 181 -4.80 -12.08 16.20
CA TYR A 181 -5.51 -11.05 15.45
C TYR A 181 -7.03 -11.25 15.48
N ARG A 182 -7.51 -12.49 15.35
CA ARG A 182 -8.94 -12.80 15.48
C ARG A 182 -9.48 -12.50 16.87
N ASP A 183 -8.78 -12.97 17.91
CA ASP A 183 -9.19 -12.77 19.29
C ASP A 183 -9.21 -11.27 19.65
N TYR A 184 -8.20 -10.53 19.20
CA TYR A 184 -8.13 -9.08 19.37
C TYR A 184 -9.28 -8.37 18.64
N ALA A 185 -9.51 -8.67 17.35
CA ALA A 185 -10.58 -8.05 16.58
C ALA A 185 -11.96 -8.32 17.21
N GLN A 186 -12.21 -9.55 17.68
CA GLN A 186 -13.45 -9.91 18.36
C GLN A 186 -13.63 -9.16 19.68
N LYS A 187 -12.59 -9.11 20.52
CA LYS A 187 -12.62 -8.44 21.83
C LYS A 187 -12.94 -6.94 21.70
N HIS A 188 -12.52 -6.33 20.60
CA HIS A 188 -12.57 -4.89 20.39
C HIS A 188 -13.59 -4.44 19.34
N ASP A 189 -14.41 -5.36 18.82
CA ASP A 189 -15.41 -5.15 17.77
C ASP A 189 -14.85 -4.44 16.52
N LEU A 190 -13.67 -4.87 16.08
CA LEU A 190 -13.00 -4.32 14.90
C LEU A 190 -13.38 -5.07 13.63
N LEU A 191 -13.27 -4.38 12.49
CA LEU A 191 -13.41 -4.98 11.17
C LEU A 191 -12.19 -5.86 10.86
N THR A 192 -12.43 -6.93 10.10
CA THR A 192 -11.39 -7.84 9.63
C THR A 192 -11.41 -7.91 8.11
N SER A 193 -10.24 -7.94 7.50
CA SER A 193 -10.08 -8.24 6.07
C SER A 193 -9.23 -9.50 5.86
N SER A 194 -9.25 -9.96 4.61
CA SER A 194 -8.42 -11.03 4.09
C SER A 194 -7.96 -10.67 2.68
N GLY A 195 -6.69 -10.95 2.38
CA GLY A 195 -6.05 -10.52 1.15
C GLY A 195 -4.86 -11.40 0.81
N SER A 196 -4.62 -11.60 -0.49
CA SER A 196 -3.50 -12.42 -0.96
C SER A 196 -2.22 -11.63 -1.22
N ASP A 197 -2.30 -10.29 -1.14
CA ASP A 197 -1.24 -9.36 -1.51
C ASP A 197 -0.53 -9.69 -2.85
N SER A 198 -1.35 -9.95 -3.88
CA SER A 198 -0.85 -10.47 -5.15
C SER A 198 -0.38 -9.35 -6.08
N HIS A 199 0.89 -9.44 -6.49
CA HIS A 199 1.57 -8.45 -7.35
C HIS A 199 1.67 -8.88 -8.83
N GLY A 200 1.10 -10.04 -9.20
CA GLY A 200 0.95 -10.49 -10.58
C GLY A 200 2.22 -10.92 -11.33
N SER A 201 3.41 -10.80 -10.71
CA SER A 201 4.71 -11.04 -11.37
C SER A 201 5.20 -12.50 -11.33
N ASP A 202 4.64 -13.35 -10.47
CA ASP A 202 5.33 -14.59 -10.08
C ASP A 202 4.67 -15.87 -10.59
N GLY A 203 3.72 -15.76 -11.53
CA GLY A 203 2.95 -16.90 -12.04
C GLY A 203 2.04 -17.58 -10.99
N GLN A 204 2.00 -17.04 -9.77
CA GLN A 204 1.12 -17.50 -8.71
C GLN A 204 -0.25 -16.84 -8.82
N LEU A 205 -1.30 -17.67 -8.77
CA LEU A 205 -2.66 -17.16 -8.72
C LEU A 205 -2.93 -16.56 -7.33
N PRO A 206 -3.72 -15.47 -7.25
CA PRO A 206 -4.14 -14.92 -5.96
C PRO A 206 -4.82 -15.98 -5.08
N ILE A 207 -4.48 -15.99 -3.80
CA ILE A 207 -5.16 -16.80 -2.79
C ILE A 207 -6.61 -16.34 -2.67
N LYS A 208 -7.54 -17.30 -2.67
CA LYS A 208 -8.96 -17.04 -2.51
C LYS A 208 -9.34 -17.28 -1.06
N TYR A 209 -9.77 -16.21 -0.39
CA TYR A 209 -10.32 -16.30 0.96
C TYR A 209 -11.87 -16.32 0.91
N PRO A 210 -12.54 -17.10 1.78
CA PRO A 210 -13.98 -17.02 1.95
C PRO A 210 -14.42 -15.61 2.38
N ALA A 211 -15.48 -15.09 1.76
CA ALA A 211 -15.99 -13.74 2.05
C ALA A 211 -16.46 -13.59 3.51
N GLU A 212 -16.83 -14.69 4.14
CA GLU A 212 -17.25 -14.77 5.54
C GLU A 212 -16.17 -14.29 6.51
N LEU A 213 -14.89 -14.43 6.14
CA LEU A 213 -13.77 -13.95 6.95
C LEU A 213 -13.73 -12.41 7.05
N SER A 214 -14.36 -11.74 6.08
CA SER A 214 -14.46 -10.28 6.00
C SER A 214 -15.91 -9.81 6.07
N ARG A 215 -16.83 -10.63 6.59
CA ARG A 215 -18.29 -10.39 6.56
C ARG A 215 -18.67 -9.02 7.11
N LYS A 216 -18.22 -8.67 8.32
CA LYS A 216 -18.53 -7.38 8.95
C LYS A 216 -18.07 -6.20 8.09
N LEU A 217 -16.88 -6.30 7.48
CA LEU A 217 -16.34 -5.27 6.59
C LEU A 217 -17.21 -5.13 5.32
N LEU A 218 -17.54 -6.26 4.69
CA LEU A 218 -18.34 -6.28 3.47
C LEU A 218 -19.76 -5.74 3.71
N GLU A 219 -20.42 -6.20 4.78
CA GLU A 219 -21.76 -5.73 5.17
C GLU A 219 -21.74 -4.24 5.56
N ARG A 220 -20.69 -3.76 6.24
CA ARG A 220 -20.49 -2.33 6.57
C ARG A 220 -20.41 -1.46 5.31
N LEU A 221 -20.00 -2.04 4.19
CA LEU A 221 -19.85 -1.40 2.89
C LEU A 221 -21.00 -1.75 1.93
N GLY A 222 -22.09 -2.35 2.43
CA GLY A 222 -23.30 -2.64 1.66
C GLY A 222 -23.21 -3.86 0.75
N ILE A 223 -22.27 -4.77 0.99
CA ILE A 223 -22.11 -6.02 0.25
C ILE A 223 -22.67 -7.17 1.10
N GLU A 224 -23.73 -7.82 0.61
CA GLU A 224 -24.30 -9.00 1.26
C GLU A 224 -23.40 -10.22 1.06
N VAL A 225 -23.09 -10.92 2.14
CA VAL A 225 -22.40 -12.21 2.10
C VAL A 225 -23.43 -13.30 2.32
N GLY A 226 -23.67 -14.11 1.29
CA GLY A 226 -24.63 -15.22 1.30
C GLY A 226 -24.23 -16.40 2.18
#